data_AF-B6A827-F1
#
_entry.id   AF-B6A827-F1
#
_cell.length_a   1.000
_cell.length_b   1.000
_cell.length_c   1.000
_cell.angle_alpha   90.00
_cell.angle_beta   90.00
_cell.angle_gamma   90.00
#
_symmetry.space_group_name_H-M   'P 1'
#
loop_
_entity.id
_entity.type
_entity.pdbx_description
1 polymer ?
#
loop_
_entity_poly.entity_id
_entity_poly.type
_entity_poly.pdbx_seq_one_letter_code
_entity_poly.pdbx_strand_id
1 'polypeptide(L)'
;RLWFSEVLYALSSAANNNGSAFAGLSVNTPFYNLLLALAMFIGRFGVILPVLAIAGSLAAKKRQPAGNGTLPTSGPLFVGLLVGTVMLVGALTFIPALALGPVAEHLKVWLTR
;
A
#
# COMPACT_ATOMS: atom_id res chain seq x y z
N ARG A 1 16.53 15.81 -10.09
CA ARG A 1 15.53 15.38 -11.10
C ARG A 1 14.70 14.27 -10.47
N LEU A 2 13.40 14.53 -10.23
CA LEU A 2 12.46 13.74 -9.41
C LEU A 2 12.02 12.39 -10.01
N TRP A 3 12.74 11.90 -11.01
CA TRP A 3 12.22 10.90 -11.95
C TRP A 3 11.87 9.57 -11.28
N PHE A 4 12.65 9.14 -10.28
CA PHE A 4 12.34 7.91 -9.55
C PHE A 4 11.10 8.06 -8.67
N SER A 5 11.00 9.17 -7.92
CA SER A 5 9.82 9.47 -7.09
C SER A 5 8.54 9.56 -7.91
N GLU A 6 8.59 10.14 -9.11
CA GLU A 6 7.42 10.21 -10.02
C GLU A 6 6.98 8.85 -10.55
N VAL A 7 7.94 8.00 -10.96
CA VAL A 7 7.63 6.64 -11.43
C VAL A 7 7.11 5.78 -10.27
N LEU A 8 7.76 5.84 -9.11
CA LEU A 8 7.35 5.13 -7.90
C LEU A 8 5.93 5.52 -7.50
N TYR A 9 5.60 6.82 -7.53
CA TYR A 9 4.28 7.31 -7.19
C TYR A 9 3.21 6.88 -8.20
N ALA A 10 3.50 6.96 -9.51
CA ALA A 10 2.56 6.54 -10.56
C ALA A 10 2.19 5.05 -10.44
N LEU A 11 3.19 4.17 -10.26
CA LEU A 11 2.96 2.74 -10.07
C LEU A 11 2.27 2.42 -8.74
N SER A 12 2.66 3.08 -7.64
CA SER A 12 2.05 2.88 -6.33
C SER A 12 0.58 3.32 -6.33
N SER A 13 0.27 4.46 -6.93
CA SER A 13 -1.10 4.97 -7.05
C SER A 13 -1.97 4.05 -7.91
N ALA A 14 -1.45 3.59 -9.04
CA ALA A 14 -2.17 2.67 -9.93
C ALA A 14 -2.42 1.30 -9.27
N ALA A 15 -1.39 0.68 -8.69
CA ALA A 15 -1.51 -0.61 -8.03
C ALA A 15 -2.42 -0.58 -6.79
N ASN A 16 -2.48 0.56 -6.09
CA ASN A 16 -3.40 0.76 -4.95
C ASN A 16 -4.74 1.40 -5.36
N ASN A 17 -5.00 1.56 -6.66
CA ASN A 17 -6.24 2.12 -7.21
C ASN A 17 -6.63 3.49 -6.60
N ASN A 18 -5.67 4.35 -6.26
CA ASN A 18 -5.91 5.69 -5.71
C ASN A 18 -6.32 6.68 -6.81
N GLY A 19 -5.53 6.76 -7.89
CA GLY A 19 -5.78 7.65 -9.03
C GLY A 19 -5.07 9.00 -8.95
N SER A 20 -4.39 9.31 -7.84
CA SER A 20 -3.52 10.48 -7.73
C SER A 20 -2.26 10.36 -8.59
N ALA A 21 -1.71 11.51 -9.04
CA ALA A 21 -0.45 11.57 -9.78
C ALA A 21 0.29 12.89 -9.50
N PHE A 22 1.63 12.88 -9.57
CA PHE A 22 2.43 14.12 -9.52
C PHE A 22 2.36 14.94 -10.82
N ALA A 23 1.88 14.34 -11.92
CA ALA A 23 1.65 14.97 -13.22
C ALA A 23 2.87 15.57 -13.95
N GLY A 24 4.10 15.44 -13.42
CA GLY A 24 5.34 15.75 -14.16
C GLY A 24 5.82 14.61 -15.08
N LEU A 25 5.42 13.36 -14.79
CA LEU A 25 5.66 12.20 -15.65
C LEU A 25 4.56 12.09 -16.74
N SER A 26 4.96 12.16 -18.01
CA SER A 26 4.05 11.89 -19.13
C SER A 26 3.82 10.39 -19.27
N VAL A 27 2.62 9.94 -18.92
CA VAL A 27 2.21 8.53 -18.97
C VAL A 27 1.37 8.18 -20.20
N ASN A 28 1.09 9.13 -21.10
CA ASN A 28 0.32 8.89 -22.32
C ASN A 28 1.19 8.24 -23.43
N THR A 29 1.73 7.08 -23.11
CA THR A 29 2.45 6.22 -24.05
C THR A 29 1.85 4.82 -23.97
N PRO A 30 1.90 4.01 -25.05
CA PRO A 30 1.41 2.64 -25.01
C PRO A 30 2.01 1.82 -23.86
N PHE A 31 3.29 2.02 -23.57
CA PHE A 31 3.98 1.36 -22.47
C PHE A 31 3.33 1.65 -21.11
N TYR A 32 3.24 2.94 -20.72
CA TYR A 32 2.69 3.31 -19.42
C TYR A 32 1.20 3.02 -19.32
N ASN A 33 0.43 3.22 -20.38
CA ASN A 33 -0.99 2.90 -20.40
C ASN A 33 -1.24 1.42 -20.11
N LEU A 34 -0.49 0.51 -20.77
CA LEU A 34 -0.63 -0.94 -20.54
C LEU A 34 -0.11 -1.35 -19.15
N LEU A 35 1.04 -0.81 -18.73
CA LEU A 35 1.64 -1.11 -17.43
C LEU A 35 0.72 -0.70 -16.27
N LEU A 36 0.22 0.54 -16.30
CA LEU A 36 -0.66 1.06 -15.25
C LEU A 36 -2.03 0.41 -15.30
N ALA A 37 -2.57 0.10 -16.50
CA ALA A 37 -3.81 -0.67 -16.63
C ALA A 37 -3.69 -2.06 -15.99
N LEU A 38 -2.59 -2.77 -16.24
CA LEU A 38 -2.33 -4.06 -15.62
C LEU A 38 -2.17 -3.95 -14.10
N ALA A 39 -1.42 -2.95 -13.63
CA ALA A 39 -1.25 -2.70 -12.20
C ALA A 39 -2.60 -2.42 -11.51
N MET A 40 -3.47 -1.60 -12.12
CA MET A 40 -4.81 -1.33 -11.60
C MET A 40 -5.70 -2.58 -11.60
N PHE A 41 -5.66 -3.38 -12.67
CA PHE A 41 -6.46 -4.58 -12.81
C PHE A 41 -6.08 -5.63 -11.75
N ILE A 42 -4.78 -5.92 -11.61
CA ILE A 42 -4.29 -6.87 -10.60
C ILE A 42 -4.49 -6.32 -9.20
N GLY A 43 -4.19 -5.04 -8.96
CA GLY A 43 -4.36 -4.39 -7.66
C GLY A 43 -5.81 -4.47 -7.15
N ARG A 44 -6.78 -4.35 -8.06
CA ARG A 44 -8.20 -4.42 -7.70
C ARG A 44 -8.71 -5.85 -7.61
N PHE A 45 -8.65 -6.60 -8.71
CA PHE A 45 -9.29 -7.92 -8.77
C PHE A 45 -8.44 -9.00 -8.10
N GLY A 46 -7.11 -8.88 -8.14
CA GLY A 46 -6.21 -9.77 -7.41
C GLY A 46 -6.34 -9.68 -5.89
N VAL A 47 -6.87 -8.57 -5.35
CA VAL A 47 -7.22 -8.44 -3.92
C VAL A 47 -8.68 -8.85 -3.65
N ILE A 48 -9.63 -8.49 -4.51
CA ILE A 48 -11.05 -8.86 -4.32
C ILE A 48 -11.23 -10.39 -4.28
N LEU A 49 -10.59 -11.12 -5.19
CA LEU A 49 -10.73 -12.58 -5.26
C LEU A 49 -10.35 -13.31 -3.95
N PRO A 50 -9.14 -13.13 -3.38
CA PRO A 50 -8.80 -13.76 -2.11
C PRO A 50 -9.63 -13.22 -0.94
N VAL A 51 -10.05 -11.95 -0.95
CA VAL A 51 -10.95 -11.40 0.09
C VAL A 51 -12.31 -12.11 0.06
N LEU A 52 -12.88 -12.38 -1.12
CA LEU A 52 -14.11 -13.17 -1.25
C LEU A 52 -13.91 -14.63 -0.81
N ALA A 53 -12.76 -15.22 -1.08
CA ALA A 53 -12.42 -16.56 -0.59
C ALA A 53 -12.33 -16.61 0.95
N ILE A 54 -11.74 -15.59 1.58
CA ILE A 54 -11.73 -15.43 3.04
C ILE A 54 -13.16 -15.28 3.56
N ALA A 55 -13.98 -14.44 2.92
CA ALA A 55 -15.38 -14.24 3.32
C ALA A 55 -16.19 -15.55 3.26
N GLY A 56 -16.06 -16.33 2.18
CA GLY A 56 -16.69 -17.65 2.06
C GLY A 56 -16.22 -18.64 3.12
N SER A 57 -14.91 -18.67 3.40
CA SER A 57 -14.33 -19.51 4.47
C SER A 57 -14.82 -19.12 5.87
N LEU A 58 -14.99 -17.82 6.14
CA LEU A 58 -15.49 -17.32 7.42
C LEU A 58 -17.00 -17.54 7.57
N ALA A 59 -17.78 -17.42 6.49
CA ALA A 59 -19.23 -17.62 6.52
C ALA A 59 -19.63 -19.05 6.95
N ALA A 60 -18.78 -20.04 6.66
CA ALA A 60 -18.98 -21.42 7.10
C ALA A 60 -18.64 -21.66 8.59
N LYS A 61 -17.96 -20.72 9.27
CA LYS A 61 -17.51 -20.89 10.67
C LYS A 61 -18.53 -20.36 11.66
N LYS A 62 -18.78 -21.13 12.73
CA LYS A 62 -19.62 -20.69 13.85
C LYS A 62 -18.82 -19.78 14.79
N ARG A 63 -19.37 -18.61 15.13
CA ARG A 63 -18.82 -17.71 16.14
C ARG A 63 -18.86 -18.39 17.51
N GLN A 64 -17.72 -18.36 18.23
CA GLN A 64 -17.62 -18.89 19.59
C GLN A 64 -17.83 -17.77 20.63
N PRO A 65 -18.35 -18.09 21.82
CA PRO A 65 -18.40 -17.14 22.93
C PRO A 65 -16.99 -16.78 23.42
N ALA A 66 -16.85 -15.59 24.02
CA ALA A 66 -15.59 -15.17 24.61
C ALA A 66 -15.25 -16.01 25.85
N GLY A 67 -13.98 -16.37 25.99
CA GLY A 67 -13.43 -17.08 27.15
C GLY A 67 -12.08 -16.50 27.59
N ASN A 68 -11.42 -17.13 28.56
CA ASN A 68 -10.20 -16.59 29.19
C ASN A 68 -9.03 -16.30 28.23
N GLY A 69 -8.97 -17.00 27.09
CA GLY A 69 -7.95 -16.76 26.05
C GLY A 69 -8.35 -15.73 24.98
N THR A 70 -9.53 -15.10 25.08
CA THR A 70 -10.01 -14.15 24.06
C THR A 70 -9.38 -12.78 24.27
N LEU A 71 -8.58 -12.32 23.30
CA LEU A 71 -8.00 -11.00 23.33
C LEU A 71 -9.04 -9.94 22.92
N PRO A 72 -9.27 -8.88 23.72
CA PRO A 72 -10.15 -7.78 23.32
C PRO A 72 -9.64 -7.09 22.05
N THR A 73 -10.43 -7.13 20.97
CA THR A 73 -10.11 -6.46 19.70
C THR A 73 -10.58 -5.00 19.66
N SER A 74 -10.65 -4.36 20.83
CA SER A 74 -11.10 -2.99 21.04
C SER A 74 -10.25 -2.32 22.13
N GLY A 75 -10.31 -0.99 22.19
CA GLY A 75 -9.54 -0.20 23.14
C GLY A 75 -8.10 0.08 22.70
N PRO A 76 -7.34 0.84 23.51
CA PRO A 76 -6.06 1.42 23.09
C PRO A 76 -5.00 0.38 22.71
N LEU A 77 -4.96 -0.76 23.41
CA LEU A 77 -3.99 -1.82 23.15
C LEU A 77 -4.13 -2.40 21.74
N PHE A 78 -5.35 -2.79 21.36
CA PHE A 78 -5.59 -3.35 20.03
C PHE A 78 -5.40 -2.32 18.92
N VAL A 79 -5.78 -1.06 19.17
CA VAL A 79 -5.51 0.05 18.24
C VAL A 79 -4.00 0.20 18.02
N GLY A 80 -3.20 0.23 19.10
CA GLY A 80 -1.74 0.31 19.01
C GLY A 80 -1.14 -0.87 18.25
N LEU A 81 -1.61 -2.09 18.53
CA LEU A 81 -1.19 -3.30 17.82
C LEU A 81 -1.51 -3.23 16.32
N LEU A 82 -2.72 -2.81 15.96
CA LEU A 82 -3.15 -2.70 14.57
C LEU A 82 -2.35 -1.64 13.81
N VAL A 83 -2.22 -0.43 14.38
CA VAL A 83 -1.43 0.65 13.78
C VAL A 83 0.02 0.23 13.64
N GLY A 84 0.62 -0.35 14.68
CA GLY A 84 2.00 -0.84 14.65
C GLY A 84 2.20 -1.89 13.56
N THR A 85 1.27 -2.83 13.41
CA THR A 85 1.33 -3.88 12.38
C THR A 85 1.29 -3.26 10.97
N VAL A 86 0.33 -2.38 10.69
CA VAL A 86 0.20 -1.73 9.37
C VAL A 86 1.42 -0.87 9.04
N MET A 87 1.87 -0.05 10.00
CA MET A 87 3.02 0.83 9.81
C MET A 87 4.31 0.03 9.61
N LEU A 88 4.52 -1.05 10.36
CA LEU A 88 5.72 -1.87 10.27
C LEU A 88 5.78 -2.62 8.94
N VAL A 89 4.67 -3.26 8.52
CA VAL A 89 4.61 -3.93 7.21
C VAL A 89 4.83 -2.93 6.06
N GLY A 90 4.17 -1.76 6.11
CA GLY A 90 4.36 -0.71 5.11
C GLY A 90 5.78 -0.16 5.10
N ALA A 91 6.34 0.16 6.26
CA ALA A 91 7.68 0.69 6.39
C ALA A 91 8.72 -0.31 5.85
N LEU A 92 8.71 -1.56 6.30
CA LEU A 92 9.69 -2.57 5.86
C LEU A 92 9.60 -2.86 4.35
N THR A 93 8.42 -2.70 3.76
CA THR A 93 8.23 -2.90 2.31
C THR A 93 8.76 -1.71 1.49
N PHE A 94 8.50 -0.47 1.95
CA PHE A 94 8.74 0.73 1.15
C PHE A 94 10.00 1.53 1.55
N ILE A 95 10.61 1.28 2.72
CA ILE A 95 11.81 2.01 3.18
C ILE A 95 12.91 2.06 2.12
N PRO A 96 13.33 0.95 1.47
CA PRO A 96 14.42 1.02 0.49
C PRO A 96 14.10 1.92 -0.71
N ALA A 97 12.86 1.86 -1.21
CA ALA A 97 12.42 2.71 -2.32
C ALA A 97 12.28 4.18 -1.87
N LEU A 98 11.68 4.44 -0.72
CA LEU A 98 11.52 5.79 -0.19
C LEU A 98 12.86 6.46 0.13
N ALA A 99 13.85 5.68 0.59
CA ALA A 99 15.20 6.14 0.84
C ALA A 99 15.86 6.67 -0.45
N LEU A 100 15.70 5.96 -1.57
CA LEU A 100 16.28 6.32 -2.86
C LEU A 100 15.51 7.41 -3.61
N GLY A 101 14.23 7.60 -3.31
CA GLY A 101 13.39 8.65 -3.89
C GLY A 101 13.29 9.89 -3.01
N PRO A 102 12.15 10.11 -2.34
CA PRO A 102 11.87 11.38 -1.67
C PRO A 102 12.85 11.73 -0.55
N VAL A 103 13.39 10.73 0.18
CA VAL A 103 14.33 11.00 1.28
C VAL A 103 15.66 11.51 0.73
N ALA A 104 16.25 10.83 -0.26
CA ALA A 104 17.47 11.29 -0.91
C ALA A 104 17.30 12.68 -1.54
N GLU A 105 16.12 12.95 -2.12
CA GLU A 105 15.79 14.27 -2.68
C GLU A 105 15.73 15.36 -1.61
N HIS A 106 15.06 15.12 -0.49
CA HIS A 106 14.97 16.07 0.62
C HIS A 106 16.36 16.38 1.21
N LEU A 107 17.18 15.34 1.44
CA LEU A 107 18.54 15.49 1.95
C LEU A 107 19.42 16.29 0.99
N LYS A 108 19.32 16.06 -0.33
CA LYS A 108 20.05 16.86 -1.32
C LYS A 108 19.65 18.32 -1.27
N VAL A 109 18.35 18.63 -1.26
CA VAL A 109 17.86 20.01 -1.17
C VAL A 109 18.38 20.70 0.09
N TRP A 110 18.39 20.00 1.23
CA TRP A 110 18.91 20.55 2.48
C TRP A 110 20.42 20.80 2.45
N LEU A 111 21.20 19.88 1.87
CA LEU A 111 22.66 19.99 1.75
C LEU A 111 23.12 21.03 0.72
N THR A 112 22.28 21.36 -0.27
CA THR A 112 22.58 22.36 -1.31
C THR A 112 22.02 23.75 -1.01
N ARG A 113 21.40 23.94 0.16
CA ARG A 113 21.09 25.26 0.72
C ARG A 113 22.30 25.79 1.48
#